data_AF-A0A3S4LSJ4-F1
#
_entry.id   AF-A0A3S4LSJ4-F1
#
_cell.length_a   1.000
_cell.length_b   1.000
_cell.length_c   1.000
_cell.angle_alpha   90.00
_cell.angle_beta   90.00
_cell.angle_gamma   90.00
#
_symmetry.space_group_name_H-M   'P 1'
#
loop_
_entity.id
_entity.type
_entity.pdbx_description
1 polymer ?
#
loop_
_entity_poly.entity_id
_entity_poly.type
_entity_poly.pdbx_seq_one_letter_code
_entity_poly.pdbx_strand_id
1 'polypeptide(L)'
;MNYTLFLIGLFIIAAGLGCLETAANPFVTVLGPESGGHFRLNLAQTFNSFGAIIAVVFGQSLILSNVPHQSQEALDKMTPDQLSAL
;
A
#
# COMPACT_ATOMS: atom_id res chain seq x y z
N MET A 1 -3.00 22.28 5.16
CA MET A 1 -3.73 21.00 5.02
C MET A 1 -4.85 20.96 6.05
N ASN A 2 -6.11 20.75 5.67
CA ASN A 2 -7.23 20.68 6.63
C ASN A 2 -7.39 19.22 7.11
N TYR A 3 -7.23 18.99 8.42
CA TYR A 3 -7.32 17.65 9.02
C TYR A 3 -8.69 17.00 8.81
N THR A 4 -9.77 17.78 8.86
CA THR A 4 -11.14 17.28 8.61
C THR A 4 -11.28 16.76 7.18
N LEU A 5 -10.69 17.44 6.19
CA LEU A 5 -10.71 16.99 4.80
C LEU A 5 -9.93 15.67 4.63
N PHE A 6 -8.79 15.53 5.29
CA PHE A 6 -8.02 14.28 5.32
C PHE A 6 -8.83 13.14 5.94
N LEU A 7 -9.46 13.37 7.10
CA LEU A 7 -10.30 12.37 7.76
C LEU A 7 -11.46 11.91 6.87
N ILE A 8 -12.16 12.84 6.23
CA ILE A 8 -13.26 12.49 5.32
C ILE A 8 -12.73 11.62 4.17
N GLY A 9 -11.61 12.00 3.56
CA GLY A 9 -10.96 11.20 2.52
C GLY A 9 -10.56 9.80 3.01
N LEU A 10 -10.00 9.70 4.22
CA LEU A 10 -9.64 8.43 4.85
C LEU A 10 -10.86 7.53 5.08
N PHE A 11 -11.97 8.09 5.57
CA PHE A 11 -13.23 7.36 5.76
C PHE A 11 -13.83 6.89 4.43
N ILE A 12 -13.78 7.71 3.38
CA ILE A 12 -14.24 7.32 2.04
C ILE A 12 -13.41 6.13 1.51
N ILE A 13 -12.08 6.18 1.65
CA ILE A 13 -11.19 5.10 1.22
C ILE A 13 -11.48 3.83 2.03
N ALA A 14 -11.58 3.92 3.36
CA ALA A 14 -11.85 2.78 4.23
C ALA A 14 -13.19 2.12 3.92
N ALA A 15 -14.25 2.92 3.76
CA ALA A 15 -15.58 2.41 3.39
C ALA A 15 -15.57 1.78 2.00
N GLY A 16 -14.89 2.39 1.03
CA GLY A 16 -14.72 1.85 -0.31
C GLY A 16 -14.01 0.50 -0.31
N LEU A 17 -12.86 0.38 0.36
CA LEU A 17 -12.10 -0.87 0.46
C LEU A 17 -12.94 -1.99 1.06
N GLY A 18 -13.61 -1.74 2.20
CA GLY A 18 -14.47 -2.74 2.83
C GLY A 18 -15.64 -3.17 1.95
N CYS A 19 -16.27 -2.23 1.24
CA CYS A 19 -17.33 -2.53 0.28
C CYS A 19 -16.82 -3.39 -0.88
N LEU A 20 -15.66 -3.05 -1.44
CA LEU A 20 -15.05 -3.79 -2.54
C LEU A 20 -14.68 -5.21 -2.12
N GLU A 21 -14.06 -5.41 -0.95
CA GLU A 21 -13.71 -6.76 -0.49
C GLU A 21 -14.93 -7.65 -0.23
N THR A 22 -15.95 -7.08 0.41
CA THR A 22 -17.20 -7.80 0.73
C THR A 22 -17.95 -8.21 -0.54
N ALA A 23 -17.88 -7.41 -1.60
CA ALA A 23 -18.51 -7.72 -2.87
C ALA A 23 -17.63 -8.62 -3.77
N ALA A 24 -16.33 -8.33 -3.88
CA ALA A 24 -15.42 -8.97 -4.81
C ALA A 24 -15.08 -10.41 -4.44
N ASN A 25 -14.87 -10.71 -3.15
CA ASN A 25 -14.48 -12.06 -2.73
C ASN A 25 -15.59 -13.08 -3.01
N PRO A 26 -16.88 -12.85 -2.65
CA PRO A 26 -17.97 -13.73 -3.05
C PRO A 26 -18.20 -13.75 -4.56
N PHE A 27 -18.02 -12.62 -5.26
CA PHE A 27 -18.17 -12.57 -6.71
C PHE A 27 -17.19 -13.52 -7.40
N VAL A 28 -15.91 -13.48 -7.03
CA VAL A 28 -14.86 -14.34 -7.62
C VAL A 28 -15.09 -15.83 -7.30
N THR A 29 -15.60 -16.15 -6.11
CA THR A 29 -15.87 -17.55 -5.75
C THR A 29 -17.04 -18.13 -6.54
N VAL A 30 -18.08 -17.34 -6.84
CA VAL A 30 -19.24 -17.80 -7.64
C VAL A 30 -19.06 -17.62 -9.16
N LEU A 31 -18.00 -16.94 -9.59
CA LEU A 31 -17.69 -16.71 -11.01
C LEU A 31 -17.16 -17.98 -11.69
N GLY A 32 -18.06 -18.94 -11.94
CA GLY A 32 -17.77 -20.21 -12.63
C GLY A 32 -18.13 -21.43 -11.79
N PRO A 33 -17.61 -22.63 -12.15
CA PRO A 33 -17.93 -23.86 -11.44
C PRO A 33 -17.57 -23.78 -9.96
N GLU A 34 -18.46 -24.26 -9.10
CA GLU A 34 -18.33 -24.22 -7.63
C GLU A 34 -17.05 -24.90 -7.14
N SER A 35 -16.67 -26.02 -7.77
CA SER A 35 -15.46 -26.78 -7.47
C SER A 35 -14.16 -25.99 -7.59
N GLY A 36 -14.14 -24.93 -8.42
CA GLY A 36 -12.97 -24.07 -8.64
C GLY A 36 -12.99 -22.74 -7.88
N GLY A 37 -14.02 -22.45 -7.08
CA GLY A 37 -14.22 -21.14 -6.44
C GLY A 37 -13.07 -20.73 -5.53
N HIS A 38 -12.61 -21.63 -4.66
CA HIS A 38 -11.49 -21.37 -3.76
C HIS A 38 -10.17 -21.15 -4.50
N PHE A 39 -9.94 -21.87 -5.60
CA PHE A 39 -8.72 -21.70 -6.40
C PHE A 39 -8.71 -20.33 -7.09
N ARG A 40 -9.83 -19.90 -7.69
CA ARG A 40 -9.96 -18.57 -8.32
C ARG A 40 -9.72 -17.45 -7.31
N LEU A 41 -10.30 -17.58 -6.12
CA LEU A 41 -10.12 -16.60 -5.05
C LEU A 41 -8.65 -16.52 -4.61
N ASN A 42 -8.00 -17.66 -4.34
CA ASN A 42 -6.59 -17.68 -3.95
C ASN A 42 -5.67 -17.13 -5.05
N LEU A 43 -5.97 -17.45 -6.32
CA LEU A 43 -5.24 -16.90 -7.46
C LEU A 43 -5.41 -15.38 -7.53
N ALA A 44 -6.63 -14.87 -7.39
CA ALA A 44 -6.90 -13.43 -7.37
C ALA A 44 -6.21 -12.72 -6.19
N GLN A 45 -6.22 -13.31 -4.99
CA GLN A 45 -5.55 -12.76 -3.81
C GLN A 45 -4.02 -12.77 -3.95
N THR A 46 -3.44 -13.70 -4.71
CA THR A 46 -2.00 -13.69 -5.02
C THR A 46 -1.59 -12.38 -5.73
N PHE A 47 -2.46 -11.80 -6.55
CA PHE A 47 -2.20 -10.51 -7.18
C PHE A 47 -2.19 -9.33 -6.21
N ASN A 48 -2.86 -9.43 -5.05
CA ASN A 48 -2.79 -8.40 -4.02
C ASN A 48 -1.36 -8.29 -3.47
N SER A 49 -0.79 -9.42 -3.04
CA SER A 49 0.61 -9.48 -2.58
C SER A 49 1.60 -9.13 -3.68
N PHE A 50 1.37 -9.59 -4.92
CA PHE A 50 2.22 -9.26 -6.06
C PHE A 50 2.21 -7.76 -6.38
N GLY A 51 1.03 -7.14 -6.36
CA GLY A 51 0.86 -5.69 -6.53
C GLY A 51 1.57 -4.90 -5.44
N ALA A 52 1.51 -5.35 -4.18
CA ALA A 52 2.24 -4.72 -3.09
C ALA A 52 3.76 -4.78 -3.30
N ILE A 53 4.31 -5.92 -3.73
CA ILE A 53 5.74 -6.06 -4.05
C ILE A 53 6.13 -5.09 -5.17
N ILE A 54 5.37 -5.05 -6.26
CA ILE A 54 5.60 -4.10 -7.37
C ILE A 54 5.54 -2.66 -6.85
N ALA A 55 4.53 -2.32 -6.08
CA ALA A 55 4.35 -0.98 -5.55
C ALA A 55 5.54 -0.54 -4.68
N VAL A 56 6.12 -1.44 -3.87
CA VAL A 56 7.32 -1.13 -3.07
C VAL A 56 8.54 -0.99 -3.95
N VAL A 57 8.81 -1.94 -4.84
CA VAL A 57 10.00 -1.94 -5.70
C VAL A 57 10.04 -0.69 -6.58
N PHE A 58 8.94 -0.42 -7.28
CA PHE A 58 8.86 0.72 -8.18
C PHE A 58 8.57 2.02 -7.42
N GLY A 59 7.77 2.00 -6.36
CA GLY A 59 7.47 3.18 -5.56
C GLY A 59 8.71 3.74 -4.86
N GLN A 60 9.57 2.88 -4.31
CA GLN A 60 10.86 3.32 -3.78
C GLN A 60 11.72 3.95 -4.87
N SER A 61 11.85 3.29 -6.02
CA SER A 61 12.73 3.77 -7.10
C SER A 61 12.20 4.97 -7.88
N LEU A 62 10.88 5.24 -7.92
CA LEU A 62 10.27 6.32 -8.70
C LEU A 62 9.72 7.47 -7.87
N ILE A 63 9.15 7.19 -6.70
CA ILE A 63 8.57 8.20 -5.80
C ILE A 63 9.62 8.71 -4.83
N LEU A 64 10.46 7.81 -4.30
CA LEU A 64 11.46 8.14 -3.28
C LEU A 64 12.88 8.34 -3.84
N SER A 65 13.06 8.41 -5.17
CA SER A 65 14.39 8.48 -5.81
C SER A 65 15.24 9.67 -5.38
N ASN A 66 14.61 10.76 -4.96
CA ASN A 66 15.27 11.99 -4.49
C ASN A 66 15.23 12.14 -2.97
N VAL A 67 14.72 11.16 -2.22
CA VAL A 67 14.81 11.19 -0.77
C VAL A 67 16.26 10.88 -0.41
N PRO A 68 16.95 11.75 0.36
CA PRO A 68 18.32 11.48 0.78
C PRO A 68 18.35 10.19 1.60
N HIS A 69 18.80 9.10 0.98
CA HIS A 69 19.11 7.87 1.68
C HIS A 69 20.41 8.09 2.45
N GLN A 70 20.34 8.82 3.56
CA GLN A 70 21.49 9.02 4.41
C GLN A 70 21.89 7.67 5.00
N SER A 71 23.12 7.25 4.73
CA SER A 71 23.70 6.07 5.38
C SER A 71 23.76 6.29 6.89
N GLN A 72 23.64 5.22 7.69
CA GLN A 72 23.76 5.33 9.15
C GLN A 72 25.08 6.00 9.57
N GLU A 73 26.17 5.82 8.80
CA GLU A 73 27.44 6.52 9.00
C GLU A 73 27.38 8.04 8.73
N ALA A 74 26.47 8.51 7.86
CA ALA A 74 26.24 9.93 7.63
C ALA A 74 25.40 10.54 8.76
N LEU A 75 24.39 9.81 9.26
CA LEU A 75 23.56 10.21 10.39
C LEU A 75 24.33 10.25 11.71
N ASP A 76 25.22 9.28 11.96
CA ASP A 76 26.07 9.22 13.15
C ASP A 76 27.15 10.32 13.18
N LYS A 77 27.46 10.91 12.02
CA LYS A 77 28.43 12.01 11.89
C LYS A 77 27.77 13.40 11.83
N MET A 78 26.45 13.48 11.82
CA MET A 78 25.76 14.77 11.90
C MET A 78 25.81 15.31 13.33
N THR A 79 26.34 16.52 13.49
CA THR A 79 26.32 17.22 14.78
C THR A 79 24.88 17.61 15.15
N PRO A 80 24.56 17.82 16.45
CA PRO A 80 23.19 18.10 16.90
C PRO A 80 22.50 19.26 16.15
N ASP A 81 23.27 20.28 15.75
CA ASP A 81 22.77 21.45 15.02
C ASP A 81 22.35 21.14 13.57
N GLN A 82 22.92 20.11 12.95
CA GLN A 82 22.57 19.68 11.59
C GLN A 82 21.36 18.75 11.57
N LEU A 83 21.06 18.08 12.70
CA LEU A 83 19.86 17.25 12.84
C LEU A 83 18.58 18.09 12.95
N SER A 84 18.67 19.30 13.53
CA SER A 84 17.55 20.23 13.71
C SER A 84 17.15 21.04 12.46
N ALA A 85 17.92 20.93 11.38
CA ALA A 85 17.71 21.68 10.13
C ALA A 85 17.10 20.83 8.99
N LEU A 86 16.80 19.56 9.28
CA LEU A 86 15.96 18.66 8.46
C LEU A 86 14.48 18.87 8.79
#